data_AF-A0A3P6G8W8-F1
#
_entry.id   AF-A0A3P6G8W8-F1
#
_cell.length_a   1.000
_cell.length_b   1.000
_cell.length_c   1.000
_cell.angle_alpha   90.00
_cell.angle_beta   90.00
_cell.angle_gamma   90.00
#
_symmetry.space_group_name_H-M   'P 1'
#
loop_
_entity.id
_entity.type
_entity.pdbx_description
1 polymer ?
#
loop_
_entity_poly.entity_id
_entity_poly.type
_entity_poly.pdbx_seq_one_letter_code
_entity_poly.pdbx_strand_id
1 'polypeptide(L)'
;EKGGYEITIVDASNEHQVIDIILQGVELLVSEGESIKLDQPLTSNPNVGGFGQGDAEIVLQDPLRVQGLLFFLGSVVLAQIVLVLKKKQFEKVQLSEMNF
;
A
#
# COMPACT_ATOMS: atom_id res chain seq x y z
N GLU A 1 20.71 -17.95 -32.68
CA GLU A 1 21.95 -17.20 -32.40
C GLU A 1 22.06 -17.02 -30.90
N LYS A 2 23.14 -17.50 -30.28
CA LYS A 2 23.34 -17.45 -28.82
C LYS A 2 23.74 -16.02 -28.46
N GLY A 3 22.78 -15.16 -28.12
CA GLY A 3 22.97 -13.71 -27.95
C GLY A 3 23.58 -13.28 -26.62
N GLY A 4 24.69 -13.88 -26.20
CA GLY A 4 25.48 -13.44 -25.04
C GLY A 4 26.80 -12.79 -25.47
N TYR A 5 27.47 -12.09 -24.55
CA TYR A 5 28.77 -11.46 -24.78
C TYR A 5 29.86 -12.13 -23.94
N GLU A 6 31.03 -12.35 -24.52
CA GLU A 6 32.25 -12.75 -23.81
C GLU A 6 33.22 -11.58 -23.90
N ILE A 7 33.58 -10.99 -22.75
CA ILE A 7 34.44 -9.81 -22.68
C ILE A 7 35.75 -10.21 -22.08
N THR A 8 36.85 -9.90 -22.77
CA THR A 8 38.20 -10.05 -22.26
C THR A 8 38.73 -8.69 -21.82
N ILE A 9 39.03 -8.54 -20.53
CA ILE A 9 39.63 -7.34 -19.95
C ILE A 9 41.10 -7.63 -19.69
N VAL A 10 41.98 -6.74 -20.17
CA VAL A 10 43.43 -6.84 -19.99
C VAL A 10 43.88 -5.78 -18.99
N ASP A 11 44.57 -6.20 -17.94
CA ASP A 11 45.19 -5.28 -16.99
C ASP A 11 46.42 -4.60 -17.66
N ALA A 12 46.40 -3.28 -17.71
CA ALA A 12 47.47 -2.47 -18.30
C ALA A 12 48.81 -2.56 -17.52
N SER A 13 48.80 -3.04 -16.28
CA SER A 13 49.99 -3.08 -15.41
C SER A 13 50.69 -4.44 -15.35
N ASN A 14 49.96 -5.55 -15.52
CA ASN A 14 50.47 -6.91 -15.28
C ASN A 14 50.14 -7.93 -16.39
N GLU A 15 49.61 -7.49 -17.54
CA GLU A 15 49.21 -8.36 -18.68
C GLU A 15 48.22 -9.49 -18.29
N HIS A 16 47.61 -9.41 -17.11
CA HIS A 16 46.63 -10.38 -16.66
C HIS A 16 45.31 -10.18 -17.41
N GLN A 17 44.78 -11.27 -17.95
CA GLN A 17 43.52 -11.30 -18.67
C GLN A 17 42.42 -11.86 -17.77
N VAL A 18 41.28 -11.17 -17.74
CA VAL A 18 40.07 -11.61 -17.06
C VAL A 18 38.97 -11.74 -18.11
N ILE A 19 38.30 -12.89 -18.11
CA ILE A 19 37.15 -13.14 -18.99
C ILE A 19 35.88 -13.01 -18.16
N ASP A 20 34.97 -12.15 -18.60
CA ASP A 20 33.64 -12.00 -18.02
C ASP A 20 32.57 -12.41 -19.04
N ILE A 21 31.58 -13.17 -18.58
CA ILE A 21 30.56 -13.79 -19.43
C ILE A 21 29.21 -13.16 -19.10
N ILE A 22 28.67 -12.39 -20.04
CA ILE A 22 27.38 -11.73 -19.91
C ILE A 22 26.31 -12.56 -20.61
N LEU A 23 25.29 -12.94 -19.83
CA LEU A 23 24.14 -13.68 -20.31
C LEU A 23 23.24 -12.83 -21.22
N GLN A 24 22.50 -13.51 -22.09
CA GLN A 24 21.59 -12.87 -23.03
C GLN A 24 20.49 -12.06 -22.33
N GLY A 25 20.10 -10.93 -22.93
CA GLY A 25 18.97 -10.11 -22.49
C GLY A 25 19.34 -8.84 -21.73
N VAL A 26 20.63 -8.51 -21.65
CA VAL A 26 21.13 -7.26 -21.07
C VAL A 26 21.92 -6.48 -22.13
N GLU A 27 21.74 -5.17 -22.19
CA GLU A 27 22.46 -4.31 -23.12
C GLU A 27 23.85 -3.97 -22.58
N LEU A 28 24.85 -4.03 -23.45
CA LEU A 28 26.23 -3.71 -23.11
C LEU A 28 26.46 -2.18 -23.14
N LEU A 29 27.10 -1.64 -22.11
CA LEU A 29 27.38 -0.20 -22.00
C LEU A 29 28.78 0.19 -22.47
N VAL A 30 29.70 -0.77 -22.59
CA VAL A 30 31.12 -0.55 -22.90
C VAL A 30 31.45 -0.90 -24.36
N SER A 31 32.41 -0.19 -24.93
CA SER A 31 32.90 -0.42 -26.30
C SER A 31 34.28 -1.10 -26.32
N GLU A 32 34.63 -1.73 -27.44
CA GLU A 32 35.96 -2.30 -27.64
C GLU A 32 37.06 -1.22 -27.51
N GLY A 33 38.11 -1.51 -26.73
CA GLY A 33 39.24 -0.61 -26.52
C GLY A 33 39.03 0.47 -25.45
N GLU A 34 37.89 0.47 -24.76
CA GLU A 34 37.61 1.39 -23.67
C GLU A 34 38.38 1.02 -22.38
N SER A 35 38.94 2.01 -21.69
CA SER A 35 39.54 1.80 -20.37
C SER A 35 38.45 1.84 -19.27
N ILE A 36 38.22 0.72 -18.60
CA ILE A 36 37.24 0.62 -17.50
C ILE A 36 37.92 0.71 -16.12
N LYS A 37 37.17 1.14 -15.11
CA LYS A 37 37.61 1.13 -13.71
C LYS A 37 37.14 -0.13 -12.98
N LEU A 38 37.80 -0.45 -11.86
CA LEU A 38 37.35 -1.49 -10.95
C LEU A 38 35.92 -1.15 -10.44
N ASP A 39 35.05 -2.15 -10.40
CA ASP A 39 33.60 -2.05 -10.09
C ASP A 39 32.73 -1.24 -11.07
N GLN A 40 33.26 -0.89 -12.26
CA GLN A 40 32.44 -0.26 -13.30
C GLN A 40 31.43 -1.27 -13.89
N PRO A 41 30.12 -0.95 -13.95
CA PRO A 41 29.14 -1.85 -14.56
C PRO A 41 29.36 -1.93 -16.08
N LEU A 42 29.42 -3.16 -16.61
CA LEU A 42 29.56 -3.43 -18.05
C LEU A 42 28.22 -3.45 -18.78
N THR A 43 27.12 -3.59 -18.05
CA THR A 43 25.78 -3.78 -18.59
C THR A 43 24.77 -2.81 -18.00
N SER A 44 23.71 -2.52 -18.76
CA SER A 44 22.57 -1.76 -18.26
C SER A 44 21.74 -2.59 -17.28
N ASN A 45 20.98 -1.95 -16.40
CA ASN A 45 20.03 -2.67 -15.54
C ASN A 45 18.70 -2.84 -16.30
N PRO A 46 18.32 -4.05 -16.74
CA PRO A 46 17.09 -4.27 -17.49
C PRO A 46 15.85 -4.32 -16.57
N ASN A 47 16.03 -4.26 -15.24
CA ASN A 47 14.93 -4.37 -14.30
C ASN A 47 14.03 -3.13 -14.36
N VAL A 48 12.80 -3.34 -14.85
CA VAL A 48 11.71 -2.34 -14.87
C VAL A 48 10.67 -2.55 -13.76
N GLY A 49 10.89 -3.55 -12.89
CA GLY A 49 10.04 -3.83 -11.75
C GLY A 49 10.46 -3.07 -10.48
N GLY A 50 9.60 -3.14 -9.46
CA GLY A 50 9.87 -2.58 -8.15
C GLY A 50 9.12 -3.35 -7.09
N PHE A 51 9.73 -3.51 -5.92
CA PHE A 51 9.06 -4.08 -4.76
C PHE A 51 8.39 -2.95 -3.97
N GLY A 52 7.12 -3.13 -3.63
CA GLY A 52 6.34 -2.18 -2.83
C GLY A 52 5.65 -2.91 -1.67
N GLN A 53 5.62 -2.27 -0.51
CA GLN A 53 4.95 -2.77 0.69
C GLN A 53 3.80 -1.82 1.07
N GLY A 54 2.72 -2.39 1.59
CA GLY A 54 1.57 -1.64 2.10
C GLY A 54 0.98 -2.37 3.28
N ASP A 55 0.62 -1.59 4.31
CA ASP A 55 0.00 -2.10 5.53
C ASP A 55 -1.52 -1.91 5.47
N ALA A 56 -2.25 -2.85 6.08
CA ALA A 56 -3.70 -2.77 6.23
C ALA A 56 -4.12 -3.34 7.58
N GLU A 57 -5.25 -2.84 8.08
CA GLU A 57 -5.84 -3.30 9.32
C GLU A 57 -7.20 -3.94 9.05
N ILE A 58 -7.54 -4.95 9.85
CA ILE A 58 -8.83 -5.61 9.81
C ILE A 58 -9.38 -5.73 11.22
N VAL A 59 -10.67 -5.43 11.38
CA VAL A 59 -11.37 -5.62 12.65
C VAL A 59 -12.24 -6.86 12.53
N LEU A 60 -11.89 -7.91 13.29
CA LEU A 60 -12.74 -9.08 13.45
C LEU A 60 -13.92 -8.71 14.36
N GLN A 61 -15.13 -8.71 13.77
CA GLN A 61 -16.35 -8.35 14.46
C GLN A 61 -17.13 -9.57 14.91
N ASP A 62 -17.69 -9.48 16.11
CA ASP A 62 -18.72 -10.40 16.61
C ASP A 62 -20.11 -9.85 16.19
N PRO A 63 -20.91 -10.60 15.40
CA PRO A 63 -22.26 -10.19 15.00
C PRO A 63 -23.16 -9.80 16.17
N LEU A 64 -22.98 -10.41 17.35
CA LEU A 64 -23.78 -10.12 18.54
C LEU A 64 -23.59 -8.68 19.02
N ARG A 65 -22.37 -8.12 18.89
CA ARG A 65 -22.08 -6.72 19.24
C ARG A 65 -22.87 -5.76 18.36
N VAL A 66 -22.98 -6.04 17.07
CA VAL A 66 -23.72 -5.21 16.11
C VAL A 66 -25.23 -5.34 16.35
N GLN A 67 -25.74 -6.55 16.61
CA GLN A 67 -27.14 -6.76 16.95
C GLN A 67 -27.54 -6.01 18.24
N GLY A 68 -26.71 -6.10 19.28
CA GLY A 68 -26.90 -5.35 20.53
C GLY A 68 -26.89 -3.84 20.30
N LEU A 69 -25.95 -3.34 19.48
CA LEU A 69 -25.90 -1.93 19.10
C LEU A 69 -27.17 -1.47 18.37
N LEU A 70 -27.68 -2.25 17.42
CA LEU A 70 -28.90 -1.92 16.69
C LEU A 70 -30.12 -1.86 17.60
N PHE A 71 -30.26 -2.81 18.53
CA PHE A 71 -31.34 -2.78 19.51
C PHE A 71 -31.24 -1.57 20.44
N PHE A 72 -30.04 -1.24 20.90
CA PHE A 72 -29.80 -0.05 21.72
C PHE A 72 -30.15 1.24 20.99
N LEU A 73 -29.72 1.40 19.74
CA LEU A 73 -30.09 2.58 18.94
C LEU A 73 -31.61 2.66 18.72
N GLY A 74 -32.26 1.53 18.43
CA GLY A 74 -33.71 1.46 18.32
C GLY A 74 -34.43 1.88 19.60
N SER A 75 -33.96 1.45 20.76
CA SER A 75 -34.56 1.83 22.05
C SER A 75 -34.35 3.31 22.37
N VAL A 76 -33.17 3.87 22.04
CA VAL A 76 -32.89 5.31 22.19
C VAL A 76 -33.83 6.15 21.31
N VAL A 77 -34.00 5.78 20.04
CA VAL A 77 -34.92 6.49 19.12
C VAL A 77 -36.36 6.40 19.64
N LEU A 78 -36.79 5.23 20.08
CA LEU A 78 -38.13 5.06 20.65
C LEU A 78 -38.33 5.94 21.89
N ALA A 79 -37.37 5.96 22.81
CA ALA A 79 -37.42 6.80 24.00
C ALA A 79 -37.51 8.30 23.65
N GLN A 80 -36.70 8.76 22.68
CA GLN A 80 -36.75 10.15 22.21
C GLN A 80 -38.12 10.52 21.65
N ILE A 81 -38.73 9.65 20.84
CA ILE A 81 -40.08 9.87 20.28
C ILE A 81 -41.11 10.00 21.42
N VAL A 82 -41.12 9.04 22.35
CA VAL A 82 -42.10 9.04 23.46
C VAL A 82 -41.94 10.27 24.34
N LEU A 83 -40.71 10.69 24.65
CA LEU A 83 -40.45 11.89 25.44
C LEU A 83 -40.99 13.15 24.75
N VAL A 84 -40.77 13.31 23.44
CA VAL A 84 -41.28 14.45 22.67
C VAL A 84 -42.81 14.43 22.61
N LEU A 85 -43.42 13.28 22.37
CA LEU A 85 -44.88 13.15 22.35
C LEU A 85 -45.48 13.46 23.73
N LYS A 86 -44.88 12.94 24.81
CA LYS A 86 -45.35 13.20 26.17
C LYS A 86 -45.22 14.67 26.54
N LYS A 87 -44.12 15.33 26.14
CA LYS A 87 -43.94 16.77 26.31
C LYS A 87 -45.05 17.54 25.62
N LYS A 88 -45.32 17.25 24.33
CA LYS A 88 -46.41 17.91 23.58
C LYS A 88 -47.79 17.66 24.17
N GLN A 89 -48.04 16.46 24.72
CA GLN A 89 -49.28 16.16 25.42
C GLN A 89 -49.43 17.05 26.67
N PHE A 90 -48.36 17.20 27.45
CA PHE A 90 -48.38 18.00 28.67
C PHE A 90 -48.58 19.49 28.39
N GLU A 91 -47.88 20.03 27.38
CA GLU A 91 -48.04 21.43 26.94
C GLU A 91 -49.50 21.75 26.55
N LYS A 92 -50.22 20.81 25.91
CA LYS A 92 -51.65 20.99 25.59
C LYS A 92 -52.53 21.13 26.84
N VAL A 93 -52.24 20.37 27.90
CA VAL A 93 -52.99 20.44 29.16
C VAL A 93 -52.72 21.76 29.87
N GLN A 94 -51.45 22.16 29.98
CA GLN A 94 -51.06 23.45 30.58
C GLN A 94 -51.74 24.64 29.88
N LEU A 95 -51.82 24.61 28.55
CA LEU A 95 -52.53 25.64 27.78
C LEU A 95 -54.03 25.69 28.09
N SER A 96 -54.67 24.56 28.37
CA SER A 96 -56.09 24.50 28.74
C SER A 96 -56.34 25.00 30.17
N GLU A 97 -55.39 24.77 31.08
CA GLU A 97 -55.53 25.12 32.50
C GLU A 97 -55.03 26.54 32.81
N MET A 98 -54.41 27.23 31.83
CA MET A 98 -53.80 28.57 31.95
C MET A 98 -52.88 28.73 33.18
N ASN A 99 -52.40 27.61 33.72
CA ASN A 99 -51.47 27.54 34.84
C ASN A 99 -50.21 26.81 34.34
N PHE A 100 -49.06 27.45 34.55
CA PHE A 100 -47.75 27.00 34.09
C PHE A 100 -47.01 26.20 35.17
#